data_AF-A0A2V2UDF1-F1
#
_entry.id   AF-A0A2V2UDF1-F1
#
_cell.length_a   1.000
_cell.length_b   1.000
_cell.length_c   1.000
_cell.angle_alpha   90.00
_cell.angle_beta   90.00
_cell.angle_gamma   90.00
#
_symmetry.space_group_name_H-M   'P 1'
#
loop_
_entity.id
_entity.type
_entity.pdbx_description
1 polymer ?
#
loop_
_entity_poly.entity_id
_entity_poly.type
_entity_poly.pdbx_seq_one_letter_code
_entity_poly.pdbx_strand_id
1 'polypeptide(L)'
;MPKGQFNDGDDQDGGTVRRNNPRTNGFFAANDNTQQAPESGTPEGNGIWGFSMVPNASEVFGANNNGGIGVGGMSGTGIDTGIGPIAGQFRGDVEVTGDIRLSNADCAEDFDISEAQEVDPGTVMVLNELGKLQPSYRAYYKKVAGIISGAGGHKPAIVLDKQKSQYMSRMPIALMGKAYCKVDARYHSIEIGDLLTTSSTPGHAMKADDPIKAFGTVIGKALRSLKKGKDLIPVLVPHNSEDDIYEKS
;
A
#
# COMPACT_ATOMS: atom_id res chain seq x y z
N MET A 1 -38.81 -22.18 28.17
CA MET A 1 -37.38 -21.89 28.47
C MET A 1 -37.20 -20.38 28.48
N PRO A 2 -36.37 -19.80 29.37
CA PRO A 2 -36.58 -18.45 29.90
C PRO A 2 -36.49 -17.34 28.85
N LYS A 3 -37.36 -16.34 29.03
CA LYS A 3 -37.51 -15.11 28.25
C LYS A 3 -36.35 -14.16 28.56
N GLY A 4 -35.98 -13.31 27.61
CA GLY A 4 -34.96 -12.28 27.81
C GLY A 4 -35.24 -11.46 29.07
N GLN A 5 -34.23 -11.35 29.93
CA GLN A 5 -34.26 -10.50 31.12
C GLN A 5 -33.44 -9.26 30.82
N PHE A 6 -34.06 -8.08 30.84
CA PHE A 6 -33.37 -6.79 30.78
C PHE A 6 -33.22 -6.31 32.21
N ASN A 7 -31.98 -6.25 32.71
CA ASN A 7 -31.65 -5.72 34.03
C ASN A 7 -30.81 -4.44 33.85
N ASP A 8 -31.03 -3.44 34.68
CA ASP A 8 -30.47 -2.07 34.56
C ASP A 8 -29.54 -1.69 35.72
N GLY A 9 -29.10 -2.66 36.54
CA GLY A 9 -28.18 -2.42 37.65
C GLY A 9 -26.72 -2.28 37.20
N ASP A 10 -25.99 -1.35 37.82
CA ASP A 10 -24.61 -0.94 37.48
C ASP A 10 -23.55 -2.07 37.47
N ASP A 11 -23.84 -3.22 38.08
CA ASP A 11 -22.95 -4.39 38.20
C ASP A 11 -23.45 -5.65 37.44
N GLN A 12 -24.44 -5.52 36.55
CA GLN A 12 -25.02 -6.65 35.82
C GLN A 12 -25.02 -6.45 34.30
N ASP A 13 -24.87 -7.55 33.56
CA ASP A 13 -25.07 -7.53 32.11
C ASP A 13 -26.54 -7.18 31.79
N GLY A 14 -26.74 -6.34 30.78
CA GLY A 14 -28.07 -6.08 30.22
C GLY A 14 -28.72 -7.32 29.55
N GLY A 15 -29.81 -7.10 28.82
CA GLY A 15 -30.59 -8.12 28.10
C GLY A 15 -29.84 -9.37 27.60
N THR A 16 -30.03 -10.55 28.19
CA THR A 16 -29.41 -11.81 27.71
C THR A 16 -30.38 -12.67 26.89
N VAL A 17 -29.96 -13.14 25.71
CA VAL A 17 -30.69 -14.12 24.88
C VAL A 17 -29.86 -15.40 24.72
N ARG A 18 -30.43 -16.57 25.06
CA ARG A 18 -29.77 -17.89 24.94
C ARG A 18 -30.58 -18.87 24.10
N ARG A 19 -29.91 -19.58 23.18
CA ARG A 19 -30.46 -20.69 22.37
C ARG A 19 -29.63 -21.95 22.59
N ASN A 20 -30.27 -23.13 22.53
CA ASN A 20 -29.63 -24.44 22.62
C ASN A 20 -30.00 -25.35 21.44
N ASN A 21 -30.09 -24.78 20.23
CA ASN A 21 -30.38 -25.53 19.00
C ASN A 21 -29.48 -25.00 17.87
N PRO A 22 -28.69 -25.85 17.19
CA PRO A 22 -27.71 -25.43 16.19
C PRO A 22 -28.32 -24.90 14.88
N ARG A 23 -29.64 -24.98 14.69
CA ARG A 23 -30.33 -24.58 13.45
C ARG A 23 -31.23 -23.35 13.64
N THR A 24 -30.95 -22.49 14.61
CA THR A 24 -31.85 -21.37 14.95
C THR A 24 -31.10 -20.07 15.23
N ASN A 25 -31.73 -18.93 14.93
CA ASN A 25 -31.17 -17.60 15.15
C ASN A 25 -31.37 -17.12 16.60
N GLY A 26 -30.32 -16.63 17.26
CA GLY A 26 -30.41 -16.07 18.62
C GLY A 26 -31.22 -14.78 18.69
N PHE A 27 -30.83 -13.81 17.87
CA PHE A 27 -31.40 -12.47 17.80
C PHE A 27 -31.55 -12.06 16.33
N PHE A 28 -32.62 -11.35 16.01
CA PHE A 28 -32.87 -10.77 14.69
C PHE A 28 -33.29 -9.32 14.89
N ALA A 29 -32.55 -8.41 14.27
CA ALA A 29 -32.91 -7.01 14.17
C ALA A 29 -32.67 -6.56 12.73
N ALA A 30 -33.63 -5.82 12.19
CA ALA A 30 -33.65 -5.47 10.79
C ALA A 30 -34.24 -4.07 10.60
N ASN A 31 -33.75 -3.39 9.57
CA ASN A 31 -34.34 -2.18 9.05
C ASN A 31 -34.66 -2.41 7.58
N ASP A 32 -35.93 -2.56 7.28
CA ASP A 32 -36.42 -3.01 5.97
C ASP A 32 -36.96 -1.83 5.14
N ASN A 33 -36.63 -0.59 5.53
CA ASN A 33 -37.09 0.59 4.81
C ASN A 33 -36.33 0.72 3.47
N THR A 34 -37.07 0.86 2.38
CA THR A 34 -36.53 0.97 1.01
C THR A 34 -36.44 2.41 0.51
N GLN A 35 -36.81 3.39 1.34
CA GLN A 35 -36.67 4.80 0.99
C GLN A 35 -35.19 5.21 1.02
N GLN A 36 -34.80 6.08 0.09
CA GLN A 36 -33.42 6.58 0.01
C GLN A 36 -33.11 7.44 1.23
N ALA A 37 -32.04 7.07 1.95
CA ALA A 37 -31.49 7.87 3.03
C ALA A 37 -30.88 9.19 2.47
N PRO A 38 -31.02 10.32 3.18
CA PRO A 38 -30.30 11.56 2.90
C PRO A 38 -28.80 11.37 2.55
N GLU A 39 -28.30 12.14 1.57
CA GLU A 39 -26.97 11.93 0.97
C GLU A 39 -25.76 12.36 1.83
N SER A 40 -25.91 12.66 3.14
CA SER A 40 -24.78 13.16 3.94
C SER A 40 -24.71 12.69 5.40
N GLY A 41 -23.58 12.05 5.75
CA GLY A 41 -22.84 12.36 6.98
C GLY A 41 -22.74 11.31 8.09
N THR A 42 -23.56 10.26 8.12
CA THR A 42 -23.50 9.20 9.15
C THR A 42 -24.05 7.87 8.63
N PRO A 43 -23.79 6.72 9.28
CA PRO A 43 -24.52 5.48 8.98
C PRO A 43 -26.02 5.68 9.23
N GLU A 44 -26.82 5.75 8.16
CA GLU A 44 -28.27 5.89 8.25
C GLU A 44 -28.95 4.55 7.94
N GLY A 45 -29.95 4.18 8.74
CA GLY A 45 -30.76 2.98 8.49
C GLY A 45 -30.18 1.65 9.02
N ASN A 46 -29.64 1.62 10.24
CA ASN A 46 -29.01 0.43 10.80
C ASN A 46 -30.02 -0.60 11.34
N GLY A 47 -29.77 -1.90 11.10
CA GLY A 47 -30.48 -2.99 11.78
C GLY A 47 -30.01 -3.20 13.22
N ILE A 48 -28.70 -3.05 13.48
CA ILE A 48 -28.07 -3.10 14.80
C ILE A 48 -27.02 -1.98 14.86
N TRP A 49 -27.02 -1.20 15.95
CA TRP A 49 -26.00 -0.18 16.22
C TRP A 49 -25.36 -0.46 17.59
N GLY A 50 -24.05 -0.74 17.60
CA GLY A 50 -23.23 -0.77 18.81
C GLY A 50 -22.55 0.58 19.03
N PHE A 51 -22.49 1.03 20.28
CA PHE A 51 -21.80 2.26 20.68
C PHE A 51 -21.15 2.07 22.05
N SER A 52 -19.88 2.44 22.19
CA SER A 52 -19.18 2.43 23.47
C SER A 52 -18.21 3.60 23.59
N MET A 53 -18.17 4.22 24.77
CA MET A 53 -17.16 5.21 25.14
C MET A 53 -16.05 4.62 26.02
N VAL A 54 -16.10 3.30 26.30
CA VAL A 54 -15.17 2.63 27.22
C VAL A 54 -13.86 2.31 26.48
N PRO A 55 -12.70 2.83 26.92
CA PRO A 55 -11.42 2.51 26.30
C PRO A 55 -11.12 1.01 26.35
N ASN A 56 -10.58 0.47 25.25
CA ASN A 56 -10.21 -0.95 25.08
C ASN A 56 -11.38 -1.96 25.12
N ALA A 57 -12.63 -1.51 25.23
CA ALA A 57 -13.79 -2.38 25.05
C ALA A 57 -14.07 -2.61 23.56
N SER A 58 -14.76 -3.71 23.24
CA SER A 58 -15.34 -3.93 21.91
C SER A 58 -16.81 -3.53 21.94
N GLU A 59 -17.27 -2.81 20.91
CA GLU A 59 -18.69 -2.50 20.75
C GLU A 59 -19.47 -3.75 20.29
N VAL A 60 -18.94 -4.43 19.27
CA VAL A 60 -19.46 -5.70 18.76
C VAL A 60 -18.35 -6.75 18.84
N PHE A 61 -18.58 -7.80 19.61
CA PHE A 61 -17.67 -8.93 19.76
C PHE A 61 -18.36 -10.22 19.35
N GLY A 62 -17.86 -10.87 18.30
CA GLY A 62 -18.32 -12.19 17.87
C GLY A 62 -17.23 -13.22 18.09
N ALA A 63 -17.56 -14.31 18.78
CA ALA A 63 -16.65 -15.40 19.09
C ALA A 63 -17.29 -16.76 18.78
N ASN A 64 -16.47 -17.67 18.27
CA ASN A 64 -16.82 -19.07 18.11
C ASN A 64 -15.64 -19.95 18.55
N ASN A 65 -15.79 -20.65 19.67
CA ASN A 65 -14.70 -21.45 20.25
C ASN A 65 -14.65 -22.88 19.70
N ASN A 66 -15.51 -23.23 18.73
CA ASN A 66 -15.63 -24.56 18.16
C ASN A 66 -15.28 -24.58 16.65
N GLY A 67 -14.49 -23.62 16.18
CA GLY A 67 -13.97 -23.58 14.79
C GLY A 67 -14.93 -23.02 13.74
N GLY A 68 -16.01 -22.36 14.15
CA GLY A 68 -16.90 -21.63 13.25
C GLY A 68 -16.48 -20.16 13.05
N ILE A 69 -17.29 -19.42 12.29
CA ILE A 69 -17.09 -17.99 12.04
C ILE A 69 -17.53 -17.20 13.29
N GLY A 70 -16.65 -16.36 13.83
CA GLY A 70 -16.97 -15.49 14.97
C GLY A 70 -17.88 -14.32 14.58
N VAL A 71 -17.56 -13.63 13.48
CA VAL A 71 -18.37 -12.57 12.86
C VAL A 71 -18.42 -12.82 11.36
N GLY A 72 -19.63 -12.91 10.79
CA GLY A 72 -19.84 -13.04 9.35
C GLY A 72 -20.68 -11.90 8.82
N GLY A 73 -20.23 -11.24 7.75
CA GLY A 73 -20.99 -10.25 7.00
C GLY A 73 -21.27 -10.77 5.58
N MET A 74 -22.49 -10.62 5.11
CA MET A 74 -22.88 -10.95 3.74
C MET A 74 -23.44 -9.69 3.09
N SER A 75 -22.92 -9.32 1.93
CA SER A 75 -23.34 -8.12 1.19
C SER A 75 -23.06 -8.31 -0.29
N GLY A 76 -23.93 -7.76 -1.15
CA GLY A 76 -23.69 -7.72 -2.60
C GLY A 76 -22.63 -6.69 -3.00
N THR A 77 -22.26 -5.77 -2.10
CA THR A 77 -21.33 -4.66 -2.36
C THR A 77 -20.10 -4.66 -1.45
N GLY A 78 -20.03 -5.60 -0.50
CA GLY A 78 -18.90 -5.75 0.44
C GLY A 78 -19.20 -5.26 1.85
N ILE A 79 -18.15 -5.24 2.68
CA ILE A 79 -18.17 -4.77 4.08
C ILE A 79 -17.25 -3.54 4.13
N ASP A 80 -17.75 -2.43 4.66
CA ASP A 80 -16.94 -1.25 4.96
C ASP A 80 -16.55 -1.26 6.45
N THR A 81 -15.26 -1.10 6.76
CA THR A 81 -14.71 -1.32 8.10
C THR A 81 -14.02 -0.10 8.70
N GLY A 82 -14.03 1.09 8.08
CA GLY A 82 -13.29 2.20 8.65
C GLY A 82 -13.62 3.61 8.20
N ILE A 83 -13.87 4.48 9.19
CA ILE A 83 -13.77 5.94 9.07
C ILE A 83 -12.56 6.36 9.89
N GLY A 84 -11.38 6.47 9.25
CA GLY A 84 -10.14 6.82 9.95
C GLY A 84 -8.86 6.49 9.17
N PRO A 85 -7.68 6.78 9.75
CA PRO A 85 -6.39 6.58 9.08
C PRO A 85 -5.99 5.11 8.89
N ILE A 86 -6.60 4.19 9.65
CA ILE A 86 -6.44 2.74 9.50
C ILE A 86 -7.84 2.15 9.32
N ALA A 87 -8.10 1.60 8.13
CA ALA A 87 -9.39 0.97 7.82
C ALA A 87 -9.53 -0.47 8.36
N GLY A 88 -8.41 -1.14 8.67
CA GLY A 88 -8.40 -2.49 9.24
C GLY A 88 -7.01 -2.92 9.70
N GLN A 89 -6.95 -3.76 10.75
CA GLN A 89 -5.73 -4.40 11.24
C GLN A 89 -5.98 -5.89 11.42
N PHE A 90 -5.16 -6.72 10.76
CA PHE A 90 -5.25 -8.18 10.84
C PHE A 90 -4.06 -8.72 11.65
N ARG A 91 -4.30 -9.66 12.57
CA ARG A 91 -3.26 -10.39 13.30
C ARG A 91 -3.23 -11.83 12.77
N GLY A 92 -2.19 -12.17 12.02
CA GLY A 92 -2.05 -13.45 11.32
C GLY A 92 -2.12 -13.28 9.81
N ASP A 93 -2.29 -14.40 9.10
CA ASP A 93 -2.32 -14.43 7.65
C ASP A 93 -3.70 -14.06 7.11
N VAL A 94 -3.72 -13.46 5.91
CA VAL A 94 -4.94 -13.13 5.18
C VAL A 94 -4.99 -13.98 3.91
N GLU A 95 -5.95 -14.88 3.83
CA GLU A 95 -6.24 -15.65 2.62
C GLU A 95 -7.36 -14.97 1.84
N VAL A 96 -7.13 -14.69 0.55
CA VAL A 96 -8.10 -14.07 -0.36
C VAL A 96 -8.33 -15.02 -1.52
N THR A 97 -9.59 -15.46 -1.70
CA THR A 97 -9.97 -16.40 -2.78
C THR A 97 -10.19 -15.73 -4.14
N GLY A 98 -9.84 -14.45 -4.24
CA GLY A 98 -9.93 -13.61 -5.42
C GLY A 98 -8.85 -12.54 -5.40
N ASP A 99 -9.04 -11.46 -6.14
CA ASP A 99 -8.01 -10.42 -6.27
C ASP A 99 -7.98 -9.45 -5.09
N ILE A 100 -6.77 -9.07 -4.68
CA ILE A 100 -6.54 -7.87 -3.88
C ILE A 100 -6.44 -6.68 -4.85
N ARG A 101 -7.42 -5.78 -4.80
CA ARG A 101 -7.44 -4.57 -5.65
C ARG A 101 -6.89 -3.37 -4.90
N LEU A 102 -5.73 -2.89 -5.31
CA LEU A 102 -5.11 -1.68 -4.78
C LEU A 102 -5.19 -0.57 -5.84
N SER A 103 -5.67 0.62 -5.46
CA SER A 103 -5.95 1.73 -6.40
C SER A 103 -4.72 2.59 -6.76
N ASN A 104 -3.62 2.36 -6.06
CA ASN A 104 -2.36 3.09 -6.18
C ASN A 104 -1.42 2.37 -7.17
N ALA A 105 -0.19 2.87 -7.36
CA ALA A 105 0.64 2.46 -8.49
C ALA A 105 1.59 1.28 -8.22
N ASP A 106 2.74 1.54 -7.60
CA ASP A 106 3.87 0.63 -7.50
C ASP A 106 3.87 -0.19 -6.20
N CYS A 107 4.66 -1.27 -6.19
CA CYS A 107 5.07 -1.95 -4.96
C CYS A 107 6.39 -1.33 -4.51
N ALA A 108 6.44 -0.87 -3.27
CA ALA A 108 7.61 -0.21 -2.71
C ALA A 108 8.00 -0.82 -1.36
N GLU A 109 9.24 -0.58 -0.94
CA GLU A 109 9.76 -0.97 0.37
C GLU A 109 10.48 0.23 1.00
N ASP A 110 10.31 0.43 2.31
CA ASP A 110 10.96 1.52 3.02
C ASP A 110 12.46 1.20 3.25
N PHE A 111 13.35 2.11 2.85
CA PHE A 111 14.79 2.00 3.08
C PHE A 111 15.34 3.16 3.89
N ASP A 112 16.40 2.91 4.65
CA ASP A 112 17.11 3.94 5.39
C ASP A 112 17.82 4.93 4.46
N ILE A 113 17.55 6.22 4.63
CA ILE A 113 18.21 7.30 3.90
C ILE A 113 19.31 7.91 4.78
N SER A 114 20.42 8.31 4.16
CA SER A 114 21.44 9.10 4.87
C SER A 114 20.89 10.47 5.24
N GLU A 115 20.92 10.82 6.54
CA GLU A 115 20.31 12.02 7.16
C GLU A 115 20.75 13.37 6.58
N ALA A 116 21.78 13.41 5.75
CA ALA A 116 22.38 14.65 5.25
C ALA A 116 21.60 15.33 4.11
N GLN A 117 20.48 14.76 3.63
CA GLN A 117 19.86 15.25 2.40
C GLN A 117 18.33 15.14 2.39
N GLU A 118 17.66 16.25 2.09
CA GLU A 118 16.26 16.23 1.65
C GLU A 118 16.19 15.57 0.27
N VAL A 119 15.34 14.56 0.14
CA VAL A 119 15.18 13.76 -1.07
C VAL A 119 13.71 13.74 -1.46
N ASP A 120 13.40 14.23 -2.67
CA ASP A 120 12.03 14.19 -3.18
C ASP A 120 11.72 12.84 -3.84
N PRO A 121 10.43 12.48 -3.91
CA PRO A 121 9.96 11.44 -4.81
C PRO A 121 10.47 11.58 -6.25
N GLY A 122 10.78 10.44 -6.85
CA GLY A 122 11.37 10.30 -8.18
C GLY A 122 12.88 10.45 -8.25
N THR A 123 13.54 10.70 -7.12
CA THR A 123 15.00 10.70 -7.05
C THR A 123 15.55 9.28 -7.20
N VAL A 124 16.57 9.11 -8.04
CA VAL A 124 17.30 7.84 -8.22
C VAL A 124 18.35 7.69 -7.13
N MET A 125 18.28 6.58 -6.39
CA MET A 125 19.07 6.33 -5.20
C MET A 125 20.10 5.22 -5.41
N VAL A 126 21.21 5.32 -4.70
CA VAL A 126 22.30 4.33 -4.66
C VAL A 126 22.65 3.99 -3.22
N LEU A 127 23.15 2.78 -3.00
CA LEU A 127 23.69 2.34 -1.71
C LEU A 127 25.04 3.01 -1.45
N ASN A 128 25.24 3.49 -0.21
CA ASN A 128 26.53 3.90 0.30
C ASN A 128 27.26 2.73 1.00
N GLU A 129 28.47 2.95 1.51
CA GLU A 129 29.26 1.91 2.19
C GLU A 129 28.66 1.43 3.52
N LEU A 130 27.72 2.18 4.10
CA LEU A 130 27.01 1.84 5.33
C LEU A 130 25.68 1.12 5.07
N GLY A 131 25.36 0.83 3.81
CA GLY A 131 24.08 0.21 3.42
C GLY A 131 22.87 1.15 3.42
N LYS A 132 23.06 2.45 3.69
CA LYS A 132 22.00 3.47 3.56
C LYS A 132 21.93 4.00 2.14
N LEU A 133 20.78 4.56 1.77
CA LEU A 133 20.57 5.19 0.48
C LEU A 133 20.95 6.66 0.49
N GLN A 134 21.50 7.09 -0.64
CA GLN A 134 21.79 8.48 -0.98
C GLN A 134 21.48 8.73 -2.45
N PRO A 135 21.29 9.98 -2.90
CA PRO A 135 21.11 10.27 -4.31
C PRO A 135 22.28 9.73 -5.15
N SER A 136 21.94 9.12 -6.28
CA SER A 136 22.93 8.76 -7.30
C SER A 136 23.73 9.99 -7.73
N TYR A 137 24.98 9.82 -8.13
CA TYR A 137 25.87 10.93 -8.52
C TYR A 137 26.86 10.56 -9.63
N ARG A 138 26.73 9.36 -10.19
CA ARG A 138 27.64 8.79 -11.19
C ARG A 138 26.82 8.05 -12.24
N ALA A 139 27.17 8.25 -13.50
CA ALA A 139 26.64 7.47 -14.61
C ALA A 139 26.95 5.96 -14.47
N TYR A 140 26.00 5.09 -14.81
CA TYR A 140 26.16 3.62 -14.79
C TYR A 140 26.68 3.08 -13.45
N TYR A 141 26.06 3.49 -12.35
CA TYR A 141 26.51 3.11 -11.02
C TYR A 141 25.88 1.79 -10.57
N LYS A 142 26.70 0.74 -10.43
CA LYS A 142 26.28 -0.59 -9.98
C LYS A 142 25.63 -0.65 -8.59
N LYS A 143 25.80 0.40 -7.78
CA LYS A 143 25.17 0.50 -6.46
C LYS A 143 23.74 1.06 -6.52
N VAL A 144 23.17 1.23 -7.71
CA VAL A 144 21.80 1.73 -7.86
C VAL A 144 20.82 0.79 -7.17
N ALA A 145 19.96 1.38 -6.34
CA ALA A 145 18.96 0.65 -5.58
C ALA A 145 17.57 0.79 -6.18
N GLY A 146 17.26 1.96 -6.75
CA GLY A 146 15.96 2.22 -7.35
C GLY A 146 15.58 3.70 -7.30
N ILE A 147 14.28 3.94 -7.34
CA ILE A 147 13.68 5.28 -7.41
C ILE A 147 12.80 5.50 -6.18
N ILE A 148 12.88 6.67 -5.55
CA ILE A 148 11.95 7.02 -4.46
C ILE A 148 10.52 7.09 -5.02
N SER A 149 9.61 6.29 -4.47
CA SER A 149 8.20 6.24 -4.87
C SER A 149 7.42 7.48 -4.39
N GLY A 150 6.24 7.73 -4.96
CA GLY A 150 5.35 8.80 -4.52
C GLY A 150 5.29 10.04 -5.41
N ALA A 151 5.97 10.05 -6.56
CA ALA A 151 6.03 11.22 -7.45
C ALA A 151 4.93 11.21 -8.53
N GLY A 152 4.69 12.35 -9.17
CA GLY A 152 3.72 12.46 -10.27
C GLY A 152 2.26 12.26 -9.86
N GLY A 153 1.93 12.40 -8.57
CA GLY A 153 0.58 12.15 -8.04
C GLY A 153 0.27 10.68 -7.76
N HIS A 154 1.23 9.78 -7.94
CA HIS A 154 1.07 8.35 -7.71
C HIS A 154 1.75 7.92 -6.42
N LYS A 155 0.98 7.40 -5.47
CA LYS A 155 1.48 6.77 -4.26
C LYS A 155 1.70 5.26 -4.50
N PRO A 156 2.58 4.61 -3.73
CA PRO A 156 2.69 3.16 -3.75
C PRO A 156 1.38 2.49 -3.30
N ALA A 157 1.07 1.37 -3.93
CA ALA A 157 -0.06 0.50 -3.62
C ALA A 157 0.17 -0.31 -2.35
N ILE A 158 1.40 -0.78 -2.18
CA ILE A 158 1.85 -1.50 -1.01
C ILE A 158 3.23 -0.98 -0.63
N VAL A 159 3.46 -0.79 0.67
CA VAL A 159 4.76 -0.41 1.23
C VAL A 159 5.18 -1.50 2.20
N LEU A 160 6.26 -2.19 1.86
CA LEU A 160 6.88 -3.24 2.66
C LEU A 160 7.83 -2.61 3.69
N ASP A 161 8.04 -3.35 4.79
CA ASP A 161 8.90 -2.96 5.91
C ASP A 161 8.66 -1.54 6.48
N LYS A 162 7.40 -1.11 6.49
CA LYS A 162 7.02 0.18 7.05
C LYS A 162 7.21 0.18 8.57
N GLN A 163 8.24 0.88 9.04
CA GLN A 163 8.58 0.96 10.47
C GLN A 163 8.36 2.38 11.00
N LYS A 164 7.87 2.48 12.24
CA LYS A 164 7.80 3.75 12.97
C LYS A 164 9.19 4.09 13.53
N SER A 165 10.06 4.68 12.71
CA SER A 165 11.33 5.22 13.20
C SER A 165 11.16 6.69 13.55
N GLN A 166 11.49 7.08 14.79
CA GLN A 166 11.54 8.48 15.22
C GLN A 166 12.89 9.15 14.91
N TYR A 167 13.92 8.35 14.58
CA TYR A 167 15.31 8.81 14.49
C TYR A 167 15.90 8.69 13.08
N MET A 168 15.33 7.84 12.22
CA MET A 168 15.87 7.60 10.88
C MET A 168 14.83 7.97 9.82
N SER A 169 15.25 8.78 8.86
CA SER A 169 14.46 9.07 7.67
C SER A 169 14.44 7.82 6.80
N ARG A 170 13.29 7.13 6.74
CA ARG A 170 13.04 6.04 5.80
C ARG A 170 12.14 6.53 4.67
N MET A 171 12.42 6.10 3.45
CA MET A 171 11.60 6.44 2.30
C MET A 171 11.33 5.23 1.41
N PRO A 172 10.15 5.16 0.77
CA PRO A 172 9.77 4.03 -0.05
C PRO A 172 10.55 4.05 -1.38
N ILE A 173 11.22 2.95 -1.71
CA ILE A 173 11.84 2.71 -3.01
C ILE A 173 10.92 1.81 -3.83
N ALA A 174 10.60 2.24 -5.05
CA ALA A 174 9.84 1.45 -6.00
C ALA A 174 10.60 0.17 -6.36
N LEU A 175 10.02 -0.99 -6.05
CA LEU A 175 10.57 -2.31 -6.37
C LEU A 175 10.07 -2.81 -7.72
N MET A 176 8.79 -2.55 -8.03
CA MET A 176 8.18 -2.93 -9.30
C MET A 176 6.92 -2.10 -9.59
N GLY A 177 6.58 -1.98 -10.87
CA GLY A 177 5.38 -1.30 -11.33
C GLY A 177 5.68 0.07 -11.94
N LYS A 178 4.72 0.99 -11.88
CA LYS A 178 4.84 2.32 -12.47
C LYS A 178 5.30 3.33 -11.42
N ALA A 179 6.51 3.84 -11.58
CA ALA A 179 7.05 4.93 -10.78
C ALA A 179 7.30 6.16 -11.66
N TYR A 180 7.58 7.30 -11.03
CA TYR A 180 8.04 8.50 -11.73
C TYR A 180 9.49 8.74 -11.39
N CYS A 181 10.31 9.05 -12.39
CA CYS A 181 11.75 9.20 -12.27
C CYS A 181 12.18 10.59 -12.71
N LYS A 182 13.08 11.23 -11.96
CA LYS A 182 13.82 12.41 -12.41
C LYS A 182 14.81 11.94 -13.47
N VAL A 183 14.74 12.50 -14.67
CA VAL A 183 15.56 12.08 -15.82
C VAL A 183 16.26 13.27 -16.44
N ASP A 184 17.48 13.07 -16.91
CA ASP A 184 18.32 14.05 -17.57
C ASP A 184 18.60 13.63 -19.03
N ALA A 185 17.91 14.29 -19.96
CA ALA A 185 18.04 14.12 -21.40
C ALA A 185 19.03 15.11 -22.03
N ARG A 186 19.94 15.73 -21.26
CA ARG A 186 21.00 16.59 -21.83
C ARG A 186 22.12 15.78 -22.50
N TYR A 187 22.24 14.50 -22.17
CA TYR A 187 23.23 13.59 -22.75
C TYR A 187 22.69 12.93 -24.03
N HIS A 188 21.48 12.37 -23.95
CA HIS A 188 20.76 11.77 -25.07
C HIS A 188 19.26 11.99 -24.87
N SER A 189 18.52 12.14 -25.96
CA SER A 189 17.05 12.14 -25.91
C SER A 189 16.53 10.79 -25.42
N ILE A 190 15.44 10.82 -24.67
CA ILE A 190 14.74 9.63 -24.15
C ILE A 190 13.53 9.36 -25.02
N GLU A 191 13.38 8.13 -25.48
CA GLU A 191 12.22 7.61 -26.19
C GLU A 191 11.44 6.62 -25.31
N ILE A 192 10.18 6.35 -25.66
CA ILE A 192 9.39 5.34 -24.95
C ILE A 192 10.05 3.98 -25.16
N GLY A 193 10.24 3.23 -24.08
CA GLY A 193 10.89 1.92 -24.09
C GLY A 193 12.40 1.97 -23.88
N ASP A 194 13.02 3.15 -23.90
CA ASP A 194 14.45 3.27 -23.62
C ASP A 194 14.78 2.77 -22.21
N LEU A 195 15.83 1.96 -22.11
CA LEU A 195 16.42 1.57 -20.83
C LEU A 195 17.02 2.81 -20.16
N LEU A 196 16.80 2.94 -18.87
CA LEU A 196 17.33 4.03 -18.04
C LEU A 196 18.34 3.49 -17.04
N THR A 197 19.41 4.25 -16.82
CA THR A 197 20.47 4.01 -15.83
C THR A 197 20.74 5.29 -15.03
N THR A 198 21.56 5.24 -13.99
CA THR A 198 21.94 6.44 -13.23
C THR A 198 22.66 7.47 -14.10
N SER A 199 22.48 8.76 -13.80
CA SER A 199 23.18 9.87 -14.45
C SER A 199 24.33 10.41 -13.60
N SER A 200 25.22 11.17 -14.22
CA SER A 200 26.16 12.05 -13.49
C SER A 200 25.45 13.26 -12.85
N THR A 201 24.22 13.55 -13.25
CA THR A 201 23.37 14.51 -12.54
C THR A 201 22.83 13.88 -11.26
N PRO A 202 23.06 14.49 -10.08
CA PRO A 202 22.65 13.90 -8.84
C PRO A 202 21.15 13.56 -8.79
N GLY A 203 20.83 12.33 -8.40
CA GLY A 203 19.45 11.87 -8.23
C GLY A 203 18.66 11.67 -9.52
N HIS A 204 19.30 11.74 -10.69
CA HIS A 204 18.62 11.60 -11.99
C HIS A 204 19.05 10.31 -12.70
N ALA A 205 18.15 9.80 -13.54
CA ALA A 205 18.48 8.80 -14.55
C ALA A 205 18.85 9.44 -15.89
N MET A 206 19.42 8.65 -16.78
CA MET A 206 19.67 8.98 -18.18
C MET A 206 19.48 7.71 -19.04
N LYS A 207 19.52 7.86 -20.37
CA LYS A 207 19.48 6.72 -21.29
C LYS A 207 20.66 5.77 -21.01
N ALA A 208 20.38 4.47 -20.97
CA ALA A 208 21.38 3.42 -20.99
C ALA A 208 21.72 3.08 -22.46
N ASP A 209 22.63 3.86 -23.05
CA ASP A 209 23.10 3.76 -24.43
C ASP A 209 24.34 2.86 -24.60
N ASP A 210 24.98 2.43 -23.51
CA ASP A 210 26.14 1.53 -23.48
C ASP A 210 25.70 0.15 -22.93
N PRO A 211 25.48 -0.86 -23.80
CA PRO A 211 25.03 -2.18 -23.38
C PRO A 211 26.00 -2.89 -22.42
N ILE A 212 27.31 -2.62 -22.53
CA ILE A 212 28.33 -3.25 -21.68
C ILE A 212 28.21 -2.74 -20.25
N LYS A 213 27.87 -1.47 -20.06
CA LYS A 213 27.69 -0.87 -18.73
C LYS A 213 26.26 -1.00 -18.19
N ALA A 214 25.28 -1.26 -19.05
CA ALA A 214 23.88 -1.37 -18.68
C ALA A 214 23.61 -2.55 -17.71
N PHE A 215 24.35 -3.65 -17.85
CA PHE A 215 24.19 -4.82 -16.98
C PHE A 215 24.38 -4.46 -15.49
N GLY A 216 23.35 -4.70 -14.68
CA GLY A 216 23.33 -4.38 -13.25
C GLY A 216 23.24 -2.89 -12.91
N THR A 217 22.92 -2.01 -13.87
CA THR A 217 22.73 -0.57 -13.62
C THR A 217 21.41 -0.01 -14.17
N VAL A 218 20.65 -0.84 -14.91
CA VAL A 218 19.33 -0.46 -15.41
C VAL A 218 18.34 -0.38 -14.25
N ILE A 219 17.57 0.71 -14.20
CA ILE A 219 16.52 0.93 -13.21
C ILE A 219 15.11 0.74 -13.77
N GLY A 220 14.96 0.73 -15.10
CA GLY A 220 13.66 0.55 -15.75
C GLY A 220 13.60 1.05 -17.18
N LYS A 221 12.38 1.08 -17.73
CA LYS A 221 12.08 1.56 -19.09
C LYS A 221 11.24 2.82 -19.07
N ALA A 222 11.61 3.80 -19.88
CA ALA A 222 10.85 5.04 -20.01
C ALA A 222 9.45 4.80 -20.57
N LEU A 223 8.42 5.39 -19.96
CA LEU A 223 7.03 5.36 -20.45
C LEU A 223 6.61 6.67 -21.12
N ARG A 224 7.50 7.67 -21.15
CA ARG A 224 7.31 8.95 -21.82
C ARG A 224 8.63 9.43 -22.41
N SER A 225 8.58 9.99 -23.62
CA SER A 225 9.75 10.59 -24.25
C SER A 225 10.17 11.91 -23.59
N LEU A 226 11.47 12.22 -23.60
CA LEU A 226 12.03 13.52 -23.19
C LEU A 226 13.11 13.94 -24.18
N LYS A 227 12.86 14.98 -24.98
CA LYS A 227 13.78 15.40 -26.06
C LYS A 227 15.07 16.06 -25.56
N LYS A 228 14.98 16.87 -24.50
CA LYS A 228 16.11 17.64 -23.94
C LYS A 228 15.80 18.09 -22.52
N GLY A 229 16.83 18.43 -21.76
CA GLY A 229 16.71 19.01 -20.43
C GLY A 229 16.45 17.96 -19.34
N LYS A 230 15.88 18.39 -18.22
CA LYS A 230 15.53 17.52 -17.10
C LYS A 230 14.03 17.55 -16.88
N ASP A 231 13.44 16.41 -16.55
CA ASP A 231 12.02 16.30 -16.27
C ASP A 231 11.73 15.09 -15.38
N LEU A 232 10.55 15.08 -14.76
CA LEU A 232 10.01 13.93 -14.03
C LEU A 232 9.09 13.14 -14.97
N ILE A 233 9.52 11.96 -15.41
CA ILE A 233 8.78 11.12 -16.38
C ILE A 233 8.32 9.80 -15.76
N PRO A 234 7.19 9.20 -16.21
CA PRO A 234 6.81 7.85 -15.79
C PRO A 234 7.79 6.80 -16.35
N VAL A 235 8.09 5.80 -15.52
CA VAL A 235 9.02 4.69 -15.79
C VAL A 235 8.38 3.39 -15.33
N LEU A 236 8.55 2.33 -16.11
CA LEU A 236 8.25 0.97 -15.70
C LEU A 236 9.48 0.41 -14.97
N VAL A 237 9.32 0.15 -13.67
CA VAL A 237 10.31 -0.56 -12.85
C VAL A 237 10.01 -2.06 -12.97
N PRO A 238 10.87 -2.85 -13.63
CA PRO A 238 10.65 -4.28 -13.77
C PRO A 238 10.92 -4.98 -12.43
N HIS A 239 10.20 -6.08 -12.16
CA HIS A 239 10.75 -7.09 -11.25
C HIS A 239 11.90 -7.76 -12.01
N ASN A 240 13.11 -7.80 -11.44
CA ASN A 240 14.25 -8.39 -12.13
C ASN A 240 14.10 -9.92 -12.15
N SER A 241 13.59 -10.48 -13.25
CA SER A 241 13.99 -11.81 -13.70
C SER A 241 15.18 -11.63 -14.63
N GLU A 242 16.32 -12.21 -14.28
CA GLU A 242 17.63 -12.07 -14.96
C GLU A 242 17.63 -12.55 -16.44
N ASP A 243 16.47 -12.89 -17.00
CA ASP A 243 16.31 -13.51 -18.32
C ASP A 243 16.13 -12.51 -19.49
N ASP A 244 15.84 -11.23 -19.23
CA ASP A 244 15.54 -10.24 -20.29
C ASP A 244 16.78 -9.78 -21.11
N ILE A 245 17.97 -10.32 -20.81
CA ILE A 245 19.24 -9.92 -21.47
C ILE A 245 19.66 -10.93 -22.55
N TYR A 246 18.97 -12.07 -22.71
CA TYR A 246 19.36 -13.12 -23.67
C TYR A 246 18.50 -13.26 -24.94
N GLU A 247 17.45 -12.45 -25.14
CA GLU A 247 16.76 -12.41 -26.44
C GLU A 247 17.44 -11.43 -27.41
N LYS A 248 18.60 -11.84 -27.94
CA LYS A 248 19.14 -11.50 -29.28
C LYS A 248 20.56 -12.06 -29.42
N SER A 249 20.64 -13.35 -29.76
CA SER A 249 21.77 -13.94 -30.50
C SER A 249 21.25 -14.58 -31.77
#